data_AF-A0A6N8V5K0-F1
#
_entry.id   AF-A0A6N8V5K0-F1
#
_cell.length_a   1.000
_cell.length_b   1.000
_cell.length_c   1.000
_cell.angle_alpha   90.00
_cell.angle_beta   90.00
_cell.angle_gamma   90.00
#
_symmetry.space_group_name_H-M   'P 1'
#
loop_
_entity.id
_entity.type
_entity.pdbx_description
1 polymer ?
#
loop_
_entity_poly.entity_id
_entity_poly.type
_entity_poly.pdbx_seq_one_letter_code
_entity_poly.pdbx_strand_id
1 'polypeptide(L)'
;MALLIAVAALSASQGTAQETQEPATVTVTGNVVDDVTGEPIPGVIIVVRALDISFFTDTDGKFVIADVPRGSYSLEVIHRGYQRLEGDLAIDRPGEFFLGLTPFPDPNDWLITGIVGLVTDQVSGEPVPEVVVNVPAAGRAATTAADGRFVMRDLAPGRHEVAFSHLGYRHRSEMIAVESGHATNVHVALTVDAIELDPIEVTVDRRDRNLESAGFYQRQEDGFGHFVDRDDIDNWNPVDLTDALIRFPGVSIVPDARSPMNRHLRFRRGRADCAPPVYLDGVLLTGLEGFYLDDIVNPMSVAGVEMYRGVAGIPVQYSGRGTACGVVLIWLRRGG
;
A
#
# COMPACT_ATOMS: atom_id res chain seq x y z
N MET A 1 -107.43 -40.53 29.60
CA MET A 1 -107.45 -40.88 28.16
C MET A 1 -107.77 -39.60 27.40
N ALA A 2 -106.93 -39.30 26.40
CA ALA A 2 -106.85 -38.14 25.51
C ALA A 2 -108.12 -37.29 25.20
N LEU A 3 -107.93 -35.96 25.08
CA LEU A 3 -108.29 -35.09 23.92
C LEU A 3 -107.88 -33.63 24.24
N LEU A 4 -106.90 -32.95 23.61
CA LEU A 4 -106.78 -32.38 22.23
C LEU A 4 -107.82 -31.28 21.89
N ILE A 5 -107.44 -29.99 22.04
CA ILE A 5 -107.85 -28.81 21.24
C ILE A 5 -106.72 -27.77 21.37
N ALA A 6 -105.80 -27.64 20.42
CA ALA A 6 -105.84 -26.94 19.12
C ALA A 6 -105.29 -25.50 19.20
N VAL A 7 -104.19 -25.33 18.47
CA VAL A 7 -103.39 -24.13 18.26
C VAL A 7 -104.04 -23.21 17.22
N ALA A 8 -103.95 -21.89 17.42
CA ALA A 8 -103.97 -20.92 16.33
C ALA A 8 -102.89 -19.85 16.63
N ALA A 9 -101.68 -20.09 16.15
CA ALA A 9 -100.61 -19.10 16.16
C ALA A 9 -100.55 -18.46 14.77
N LEU A 10 -100.69 -17.12 14.76
CA LEU A 10 -100.56 -16.25 13.61
C LEU A 10 -99.25 -16.51 12.86
N SER A 11 -99.37 -16.65 11.55
CA SER A 11 -98.25 -16.65 10.61
C SER A 11 -97.59 -15.27 10.59
N ALA A 12 -96.42 -15.15 11.21
CA ALA A 12 -95.49 -14.07 10.90
C ALA A 12 -94.52 -14.57 9.83
N SER A 13 -94.70 -14.06 8.62
CA SER A 13 -93.71 -14.12 7.54
C SER A 13 -92.45 -13.40 8.00
N GLN A 14 -91.45 -14.13 8.49
CA GLN A 14 -90.10 -13.59 8.60
C GLN A 14 -89.45 -13.67 7.22
N GLY A 15 -89.33 -12.50 6.58
CA GLY A 15 -88.41 -12.33 5.48
C GLY A 15 -87.02 -12.68 5.97
N THR A 16 -86.40 -13.66 5.33
CA THR A 16 -84.98 -13.95 5.50
C THR A 16 -84.19 -12.70 5.10
N ALA A 17 -83.73 -11.94 6.11
CA ALA A 17 -82.58 -11.08 5.94
C ALA A 17 -81.41 -12.01 5.64
N GLN A 18 -81.02 -12.04 4.37
CA GLN A 18 -79.85 -12.76 3.91
C GLN A 18 -78.66 -12.09 4.59
N GLU A 19 -78.10 -12.75 5.60
CA GLU A 19 -76.86 -12.35 6.25
C GLU A 19 -75.78 -12.41 5.16
N THR A 20 -75.47 -11.25 4.59
CA THR A 20 -74.44 -11.11 3.56
C THR A 20 -73.12 -11.45 4.22
N GLN A 21 -72.76 -12.73 4.20
CA GLN A 21 -71.48 -13.21 4.69
C GLN A 21 -70.41 -12.46 3.91
N GLU A 22 -69.65 -11.64 4.64
CA GLU A 22 -68.59 -10.82 4.05
C GLU A 22 -67.66 -11.71 3.23
N PRO A 23 -67.30 -11.31 2.00
CA PRO A 23 -66.48 -12.14 1.13
C PRO A 23 -65.15 -12.47 1.82
N ALA A 24 -64.77 -13.76 1.75
CA ALA A 24 -63.57 -14.30 2.39
C ALA A 24 -62.27 -13.70 1.82
N THR A 25 -62.34 -13.20 0.59
CA THR A 25 -61.31 -12.43 -0.08
C THR A 25 -61.77 -10.99 -0.26
N VAL A 26 -60.81 -10.07 -0.33
CA VAL A 26 -61.05 -8.65 -0.60
C VAL A 26 -60.12 -8.19 -1.71
N THR A 27 -60.58 -7.18 -2.46
CA THR A 27 -59.70 -6.45 -3.37
C THR A 27 -58.99 -5.36 -2.58
N VAL A 28 -57.67 -5.33 -2.70
CA VAL A 28 -56.80 -4.36 -2.08
C VAL A 28 -56.34 -3.39 -3.15
N THR A 29 -56.59 -2.11 -2.93
CA THR A 29 -56.07 -1.03 -3.77
C THR A 29 -55.09 -0.21 -2.96
N GLY A 30 -54.14 0.44 -3.61
CA GLY A 30 -53.27 1.36 -2.90
C GLY A 30 -52.39 2.19 -3.79
N ASN A 31 -51.63 3.07 -3.17
CA ASN A 31 -50.70 3.96 -3.81
C ASN A 31 -49.35 3.95 -3.06
N VAL A 32 -48.26 4.00 -3.81
CA VAL A 32 -46.91 4.14 -3.29
C VAL A 32 -46.38 5.51 -3.66
N VAL A 33 -45.98 6.27 -2.64
CA VAL A 33 -45.47 7.64 -2.79
C VAL A 33 -44.08 7.79 -2.16
N ASP A 34 -43.36 8.79 -2.64
CA ASP A 34 -42.17 9.30 -1.98
C ASP A 34 -42.57 9.99 -0.67
N ASP A 35 -42.03 9.53 0.45
CA ASP A 35 -42.38 10.04 1.79
C ASP A 35 -41.87 11.47 2.05
N VAL A 36 -41.01 11.99 1.17
CA VAL A 36 -40.47 13.36 1.22
C VAL A 36 -41.24 14.29 0.28
N THR A 37 -41.37 13.91 -1.00
CA THR A 37 -41.97 14.80 -2.02
C THR A 37 -43.49 14.62 -2.15
N GLY A 38 -44.02 13.48 -1.71
CA GLY A 38 -45.42 13.07 -1.92
C GLY A 38 -45.73 12.65 -3.36
N GLU A 39 -44.74 12.56 -4.24
CA GLU A 39 -44.93 12.15 -5.64
C GLU A 39 -45.15 10.63 -5.75
N PRO A 40 -45.97 10.15 -6.70
CA PRO A 40 -46.18 8.72 -6.91
C PRO A 40 -44.92 8.05 -7.46
N ILE A 41 -44.62 6.85 -6.96
CA ILE A 41 -43.45 6.07 -7.38
C ILE A 41 -43.88 4.92 -8.30
N PRO A 42 -43.58 5.00 -9.62
CA PRO A 42 -43.89 3.93 -10.55
C PRO A 42 -42.89 2.77 -10.50
N GLY A 43 -43.34 1.55 -10.82
CA GLY A 43 -42.47 0.38 -10.95
C GLY A 43 -41.94 -0.21 -9.62
N VAL A 44 -42.57 0.12 -8.50
CA VAL A 44 -42.28 -0.46 -7.18
C VAL A 44 -42.72 -1.91 -7.14
N ILE A 45 -41.85 -2.81 -6.68
CA ILE A 45 -42.16 -4.22 -6.47
C ILE A 45 -42.73 -4.38 -5.07
N ILE A 46 -43.93 -4.93 -4.95
CA ILE A 46 -44.52 -5.31 -3.66
C ILE A 46 -44.63 -6.83 -3.63
N VAL A 47 -44.06 -7.45 -2.60
CA VAL A 47 -44.01 -8.91 -2.41
C VAL A 47 -44.81 -9.28 -1.16
N VAL A 48 -45.74 -10.22 -1.31
CA VAL A 48 -46.51 -10.79 -0.20
C VAL A 48 -46.02 -12.21 0.04
N ARG A 49 -45.04 -12.38 0.95
CA ARG A 49 -44.32 -13.67 1.09
C ARG A 49 -45.26 -14.85 1.38
N ALA A 50 -46.25 -14.67 2.24
CA ALA A 50 -47.15 -15.76 2.65
C ALA A 50 -48.09 -16.24 1.53
N LEU A 51 -48.28 -15.44 0.48
CA LEU A 51 -49.08 -15.78 -0.69
C LEU A 51 -48.22 -16.13 -1.90
N ASP A 52 -46.90 -15.97 -1.81
CA ASP A 52 -45.93 -16.13 -2.91
C ASP A 52 -46.31 -15.33 -4.17
N ILE A 53 -46.83 -14.11 -3.97
CA ILE A 53 -47.20 -13.19 -5.05
C ILE A 53 -46.35 -11.92 -5.01
N SER A 54 -46.11 -11.35 -6.19
CA SER A 54 -45.51 -10.03 -6.35
C SER A 54 -46.21 -9.24 -7.45
N PHE A 55 -46.21 -7.92 -7.33
CA PHE A 55 -46.83 -7.02 -8.29
C PHE A 55 -46.09 -5.68 -8.36
N PHE A 56 -46.38 -4.92 -9.40
CA PHE A 56 -45.72 -3.65 -9.70
C PHE A 56 -46.71 -2.49 -9.60
N THR A 57 -46.25 -1.33 -9.15
CA THR A 57 -47.03 -0.09 -9.28
C THR A 57 -47.01 0.42 -10.72
N ASP A 58 -48.13 1.03 -11.14
CA ASP A 58 -48.27 1.67 -12.46
C ASP A 58 -47.58 3.05 -12.51
N THR A 59 -47.77 3.79 -13.61
CA THR A 59 -47.19 5.14 -13.80
C THR A 59 -47.68 6.18 -12.80
N ASP A 60 -48.83 5.95 -12.17
CA ASP A 60 -49.42 6.81 -11.15
C ASP A 60 -49.12 6.29 -9.73
N GLY A 61 -48.20 5.34 -9.59
CA GLY A 61 -47.81 4.73 -8.32
C GLY A 61 -48.90 3.82 -7.72
N LYS A 62 -49.96 3.50 -8.46
CA LYS A 62 -51.09 2.72 -7.96
C LYS A 62 -50.86 1.23 -8.13
N PHE A 63 -51.48 0.45 -7.25
CA PHE A 63 -51.55 -1.00 -7.35
C PHE A 63 -52.95 -1.52 -7.02
N VAL A 64 -53.30 -2.67 -7.61
CA VAL A 64 -54.55 -3.39 -7.34
C VAL A 64 -54.25 -4.86 -7.21
N ILE A 65 -54.69 -5.47 -6.12
CA ILE A 65 -54.60 -6.90 -5.85
C ILE A 65 -56.02 -7.42 -5.66
N ALA A 66 -56.48 -8.24 -6.59
CA ALA A 66 -57.77 -8.91 -6.46
C ALA A 66 -57.63 -10.16 -5.58
N ASP A 67 -58.76 -10.56 -4.97
CA ASP A 67 -58.93 -11.86 -4.32
C ASP A 67 -57.92 -12.19 -3.21
N VAL A 68 -57.48 -11.20 -2.44
CA VAL A 68 -56.59 -11.42 -1.29
C VAL A 68 -57.40 -11.95 -0.12
N PRO A 69 -57.10 -13.14 0.44
CA PRO A 69 -57.79 -13.63 1.61
C PRO A 69 -57.63 -12.67 2.78
N ARG A 70 -58.65 -12.56 3.63
CA ARG A 70 -58.54 -11.71 4.82
C ARG A 70 -57.50 -12.29 5.78
N GLY A 71 -56.61 -11.45 6.30
CA GLY A 71 -55.50 -11.89 7.16
C GLY A 71 -54.43 -10.82 7.36
N SER A 72 -53.45 -11.11 8.22
CA SER A 72 -52.26 -10.25 8.38
C SER A 72 -51.12 -10.83 7.56
N TYR A 73 -50.52 -10.02 6.69
CA TYR A 73 -49.49 -10.44 5.76
C TYR A 73 -48.23 -9.61 5.93
N SER A 74 -47.08 -10.29 5.97
CA SER A 74 -45.79 -9.62 5.86
C SER A 74 -45.55 -9.22 4.41
N LEU A 75 -45.38 -7.91 4.21
CA LEU A 75 -45.09 -7.28 2.93
C LEU A 75 -43.63 -6.85 2.87
N GLU A 76 -43.01 -7.02 1.71
CA GLU A 76 -41.73 -6.42 1.35
C GLU A 76 -41.94 -5.52 0.13
N VAL A 77 -41.61 -4.23 0.27
CA VAL A 77 -41.74 -3.23 -0.80
C VAL A 77 -40.36 -2.77 -1.23
N ILE A 78 -40.06 -2.91 -2.52
CA ILE A 78 -38.72 -2.77 -3.08
C ILE A 78 -38.77 -1.84 -4.29
N HIS A 79 -37.90 -0.84 -4.32
CA HIS A 79 -37.71 0.00 -5.49
C HIS A 79 -36.24 0.45 -5.60
N ARG A 80 -35.75 0.62 -6.83
CA ARG A 80 -34.37 1.09 -7.07
C ARG A 80 -34.30 2.59 -6.79
N GLY A 81 -33.86 2.97 -5.60
CA GLY A 81 -33.76 4.37 -5.17
C GLY A 81 -34.40 4.67 -3.81
N TYR A 82 -35.05 3.69 -3.19
CA TYR A 82 -35.75 3.83 -1.92
C TYR A 82 -35.31 2.78 -0.92
N GLN A 83 -35.39 3.12 0.37
CA GLN A 83 -35.17 2.14 1.43
C GLN A 83 -36.22 1.03 1.31
N ARG A 84 -35.80 -0.21 1.53
CA ARG A 84 -36.72 -1.35 1.58
C ARG A 84 -37.67 -1.16 2.76
N LEU A 85 -38.97 -1.22 2.49
CA LEU A 85 -40.00 -1.21 3.52
C LEU A 85 -40.46 -2.65 3.78
N GLU A 86 -40.36 -3.08 5.04
CA GLU A 86 -40.89 -4.35 5.51
C GLU A 86 -41.91 -4.09 6.62
N GLY A 87 -43.06 -4.76 6.57
CA GLY A 87 -44.10 -4.57 7.58
C GLY A 87 -45.26 -5.53 7.46
N ASP A 88 -46.03 -5.65 8.53
CA ASP A 88 -47.24 -6.44 8.56
C ASP A 88 -48.45 -5.59 8.19
N LEU A 89 -49.21 -6.04 7.19
CA LEU A 89 -50.45 -5.41 6.76
C LEU A 89 -51.64 -6.30 7.11
N ALA A 90 -52.52 -5.79 7.97
CA ALA A 90 -53.82 -6.40 8.22
C ALA A 90 -54.79 -6.05 7.09
N ILE A 91 -55.21 -7.08 6.35
CA ILE A 91 -56.19 -7.00 5.28
C ILE A 91 -57.50 -7.58 5.82
N ASP A 92 -58.31 -6.74 6.46
CA ASP A 92 -59.55 -7.13 7.14
C ASP A 92 -60.80 -6.66 6.40
N ARG A 93 -60.69 -5.61 5.58
CA ARG A 93 -61.77 -5.00 4.79
C ARG A 93 -61.23 -4.43 3.47
N PRO A 94 -62.08 -4.25 2.45
CA PRO A 94 -61.69 -3.50 1.26
C PRO A 94 -61.32 -2.06 1.65
N GLY A 95 -60.24 -1.55 1.05
CA GLY A 95 -59.72 -0.24 1.37
C GLY A 95 -58.53 0.15 0.51
N GLU A 96 -58.20 1.44 0.58
CA GLU A 96 -57.01 2.00 -0.04
C GLU A 96 -55.86 2.08 0.98
N PHE A 97 -54.71 1.53 0.61
CA PHE A 97 -53.50 1.57 1.43
C PHE A 97 -52.50 2.55 0.85
N PHE A 98 -51.89 3.34 1.72
CA PHE A 98 -50.85 4.30 1.37
C PHE A 98 -49.52 3.79 1.92
N LEU A 99 -48.56 3.57 1.02
CA LEU A 99 -47.22 3.13 1.35
C LEU A 99 -46.25 4.26 1.04
N GLY A 100 -45.74 4.92 2.08
CA GLY A 100 -44.67 5.90 1.94
C GLY A 100 -43.34 5.18 1.87
N LEU A 101 -42.62 5.33 0.75
CA LEU A 101 -41.23 4.91 0.67
C LEU A 101 -40.34 6.09 0.98
N THR A 102 -39.49 5.93 1.99
CA THR A 102 -38.42 6.89 2.22
C THR A 102 -37.40 6.71 1.10
N PRO A 103 -37.13 7.75 0.27
CA PRO A 103 -36.03 7.69 -0.67
C PRO A 103 -34.77 7.30 0.11
N PHE A 104 -33.85 6.59 -0.54
CA PHE A 104 -32.50 6.68 -0.01
C PHE A 104 -32.20 8.18 0.06
N PRO A 105 -31.78 8.73 1.22
CA PRO A 105 -31.21 10.07 1.20
C PRO A 105 -30.21 10.03 0.05
N ASP A 106 -30.37 10.96 -0.92
CA ASP A 106 -29.63 10.93 -2.19
C ASP A 106 -28.25 10.34 -1.93
N PRO A 107 -27.72 9.42 -2.75
CA PRO A 107 -26.37 8.90 -2.53
C PRO A 107 -25.31 10.01 -2.31
N ASN A 108 -25.61 11.29 -2.57
CA ASN A 108 -24.84 12.48 -2.22
C ASN A 108 -25.44 13.44 -1.16
N ASP A 109 -26.64 13.23 -0.63
CA ASP A 109 -27.25 14.11 0.39
C ASP A 109 -27.03 13.53 1.79
N TRP A 110 -25.83 13.80 2.29
CA TRP A 110 -25.48 13.54 3.66
C TRP A 110 -25.52 14.86 4.43
N LEU A 111 -26.21 14.89 5.57
CA LEU A 111 -25.85 15.73 6.72
C LEU A 111 -24.44 15.37 7.26
N ILE A 112 -23.48 15.05 6.38
CA ILE A 112 -22.09 14.94 6.76
C ILE A 112 -21.58 16.35 6.96
N THR A 113 -20.97 16.59 8.10
CA THR A 113 -19.89 17.56 8.14
C THR A 113 -18.67 16.80 7.65
N GLY A 114 -18.23 17.05 6.42
CA GLY A 114 -17.28 16.18 5.75
C GLY A 114 -16.83 16.69 4.38
N ILE A 115 -16.01 15.89 3.70
CA ILE A 115 -15.44 16.20 2.39
C ILE A 115 -15.84 15.12 1.40
N VAL A 116 -16.23 15.55 0.21
CA VAL A 116 -16.52 14.69 -0.94
C VAL A 116 -15.66 15.21 -2.06
N GLY A 117 -14.99 14.32 -2.78
CA GLY A 117 -14.14 14.81 -3.84
C GLY A 117 -13.83 13.82 -4.93
N LEU A 118 -13.26 14.39 -5.99
CA LEU A 118 -12.75 13.71 -7.16
C LEU A 118 -11.26 14.00 -7.28
N VAL A 119 -10.46 12.95 -7.48
CA VAL A 119 -9.04 13.08 -7.76
C VAL A 119 -8.76 12.66 -9.20
N THR A 120 -8.10 13.52 -9.96
CA THR A 120 -7.73 13.27 -11.35
C THR A 120 -6.24 13.49 -11.59
N ASP A 121 -5.70 12.90 -12.64
CA ASP A 121 -4.38 13.26 -13.16
C ASP A 121 -4.45 14.66 -13.79
N GLN A 122 -3.47 15.51 -13.49
CA GLN A 122 -3.45 16.90 -13.99
C GLN A 122 -3.26 16.98 -15.51
N VAL A 123 -2.57 16.01 -16.12
CA VAL A 123 -2.19 16.02 -17.53
C VAL A 123 -3.25 15.33 -18.38
N SER A 124 -3.63 14.09 -18.04
CA SER A 124 -4.61 13.31 -18.80
C SER A 124 -6.06 13.67 -18.46
N GLY A 125 -6.31 14.20 -17.25
CA GLY A 125 -7.65 14.45 -16.73
C GLY A 125 -8.40 13.18 -16.30
N GLU A 126 -7.76 12.01 -16.36
CA GLU A 126 -8.37 10.73 -15.97
C GLU A 126 -8.49 10.61 -14.45
N PRO A 127 -9.50 9.88 -13.93
CA PRO A 127 -9.63 9.65 -12.50
C PRO A 127 -8.47 8.81 -11.95
N VAL A 128 -7.96 9.15 -10.76
CA VAL A 128 -6.87 8.42 -10.10
C VAL A 128 -7.46 7.58 -8.96
N PRO A 129 -7.50 6.24 -9.10
CA PRO A 129 -7.95 5.36 -8.05
C PRO A 129 -6.89 5.20 -6.96
N GLU A 130 -7.26 4.62 -5.81
CA GLU A 130 -6.34 4.22 -4.74
C GLU A 130 -5.51 5.35 -4.08
N VAL A 131 -5.89 6.61 -4.29
CA VAL A 131 -5.25 7.77 -3.64
C VAL A 131 -5.63 7.76 -2.18
N VAL A 132 -4.63 7.75 -1.30
CA VAL A 132 -4.84 7.88 0.14
C VAL A 132 -5.05 9.36 0.47
N VAL A 133 -6.21 9.69 1.02
CA VAL A 133 -6.62 11.02 1.45
C VAL A 133 -6.63 11.06 2.98
N ASN A 134 -5.74 11.83 3.58
CA ASN A 134 -5.54 11.88 5.03
C ASN A 134 -5.82 13.28 5.60
N VAL A 135 -6.45 13.32 6.76
CA VAL A 135 -6.61 14.53 7.59
C VAL A 135 -5.96 14.26 8.95
N PRO A 136 -4.66 14.56 9.12
CA PRO A 136 -3.89 14.16 10.29
C PRO A 136 -4.47 14.68 11.60
N ALA A 137 -4.90 15.95 11.62
CA ALA A 137 -5.46 16.60 12.81
C ALA A 137 -6.77 15.95 13.29
N ALA A 138 -7.53 15.33 12.39
CA ALA A 138 -8.76 14.62 12.69
C ALA A 138 -8.56 13.10 12.87
N GLY A 139 -7.35 12.58 12.60
CA GLY A 139 -7.07 11.15 12.60
C GLY A 139 -7.94 10.36 11.60
N ARG A 140 -8.30 10.99 10.47
CA ARG A 140 -9.18 10.38 9.45
C ARG A 140 -8.43 10.13 8.14
N ALA A 141 -8.83 9.06 7.47
CA ALA A 141 -8.30 8.64 6.19
C ALA A 141 -9.43 8.11 5.30
N ALA A 142 -9.29 8.27 4.00
CA ALA A 142 -10.13 7.68 2.96
C ALA A 142 -9.26 7.28 1.76
N THR A 143 -9.80 6.45 0.88
CA THR A 143 -9.13 6.03 -0.35
C THR A 143 -10.05 6.28 -1.55
N THR A 144 -9.53 6.81 -2.65
CA THR A 144 -10.35 7.01 -3.86
C THR A 144 -10.74 5.68 -4.50
N ALA A 145 -11.97 5.60 -4.99
CA ALA A 145 -12.50 4.46 -5.73
C ALA A 145 -11.99 4.44 -7.18
N ALA A 146 -12.38 3.41 -7.95
CA ALA A 146 -11.99 3.23 -9.35
C ALA A 146 -12.32 4.43 -10.27
N ASP A 147 -13.33 5.21 -9.91
CA ASP A 147 -13.75 6.42 -10.61
C ASP A 147 -13.12 7.71 -10.04
N GLY A 148 -12.11 7.58 -9.17
CA GLY A 148 -11.36 8.68 -8.57
C GLY A 148 -12.12 9.40 -7.44
N ARG A 149 -13.33 8.96 -7.08
CA ARG A 149 -14.14 9.61 -6.05
C ARG A 149 -13.80 9.13 -4.65
N PHE A 150 -13.90 10.01 -3.66
CA PHE A 150 -13.79 9.67 -2.24
C PHE A 150 -14.81 10.41 -1.40
N VAL A 151 -15.10 9.86 -0.21
CA VAL A 151 -15.97 10.47 0.80
C VAL A 151 -15.29 10.36 2.16
N MET A 152 -15.17 11.49 2.86
CA MET A 152 -14.66 11.58 4.22
C MET A 152 -15.73 12.18 5.14
N ARG A 153 -16.22 11.36 6.07
CA ARG A 153 -17.31 11.71 6.98
C ARG A 153 -16.78 12.13 8.36
N ASP A 154 -17.67 12.69 9.17
CA ASP A 154 -17.44 13.00 10.59
C ASP A 154 -16.22 13.91 10.86
N LEU A 155 -16.02 14.90 10.00
CA LEU A 155 -15.08 15.98 10.24
C LEU A 155 -15.78 17.09 11.03
N ALA A 156 -15.13 17.68 12.01
CA ALA A 156 -15.67 18.85 12.69
C ALA A 156 -15.67 20.06 11.73
N PRO A 157 -16.60 21.02 11.85
CA PRO A 157 -16.54 22.25 11.05
C PRO A 157 -15.24 23.01 11.32
N GLY A 158 -14.63 23.56 10.27
CA GLY A 158 -13.34 24.26 10.37
C GLY A 158 -12.42 24.03 9.18
N ARG A 159 -11.25 24.66 9.18
CA ARG A 159 -10.22 24.44 8.17
C ARG A 159 -9.36 23.24 8.53
N HIS A 160 -9.34 22.25 7.67
CA HIS A 160 -8.52 21.04 7.79
C HIS A 160 -7.43 21.03 6.72
N GLU A 161 -6.22 20.65 7.11
CA GLU A 161 -5.20 20.26 6.14
C GLU A 161 -5.49 18.84 5.67
N VAL A 162 -5.66 18.69 4.36
CA VAL A 162 -5.98 17.41 3.71
C VAL A 162 -4.85 17.05 2.78
N ALA A 163 -4.22 15.92 3.05
CA ALA A 163 -3.06 15.42 2.33
C ALA A 163 -3.46 14.26 1.40
N PHE A 164 -3.03 14.33 0.15
CA PHE A 164 -3.29 13.36 -0.90
C PHE A 164 -1.97 12.67 -1.27
N SER A 165 -1.94 11.33 -1.19
CA SER A 165 -0.75 10.54 -1.50
C SER A 165 -1.10 9.31 -2.33
N HIS A 166 -0.38 9.11 -3.43
CA HIS A 166 -0.48 7.95 -4.30
C HIS A 166 0.90 7.66 -4.89
N LEU A 167 1.25 6.40 -5.12
CA LEU A 167 2.52 6.02 -5.73
C LEU A 167 2.61 6.61 -7.15
N GLY A 168 3.70 7.30 -7.48
CA GLY A 168 3.89 7.94 -8.78
C GLY A 168 3.20 9.31 -8.94
N TYR A 169 2.62 9.86 -7.88
CA TYR A 169 2.10 11.24 -7.85
C TYR A 169 2.78 12.04 -6.75
N ARG A 170 3.01 13.33 -7.02
CA ARG A 170 3.60 14.23 -6.05
C ARG A 170 2.67 14.38 -4.85
N HIS A 171 3.24 14.32 -3.65
CA HIS A 171 2.49 14.61 -2.44
C HIS A 171 1.88 16.02 -2.49
N ARG A 172 0.56 16.12 -2.28
CA ARG A 172 -0.17 17.39 -2.32
C ARG A 172 -1.00 17.55 -1.06
N SER A 173 -0.91 18.72 -0.43
CA SER A 173 -1.73 19.09 0.73
C SER A 173 -2.51 20.37 0.45
N GLU A 174 -3.76 20.42 0.90
CA GLU A 174 -4.64 21.59 0.76
C GLU A 174 -5.40 21.91 2.03
N MET A 175 -5.63 23.20 2.26
CA MET A 175 -6.49 23.67 3.35
C MET A 175 -7.94 23.74 2.90
N ILE A 176 -8.75 22.77 3.30
CA ILE A 176 -10.17 22.67 2.96
C ILE A 176 -11.01 23.18 4.13
N ALA A 177 -11.92 24.12 3.86
CA ALA A 177 -12.89 24.60 4.85
C ALA A 177 -14.11 23.69 4.84
N VAL A 178 -14.35 23.00 5.96
CA VAL A 178 -15.52 22.14 6.15
C VAL A 178 -16.61 22.93 6.87
N GLU A 179 -17.79 23.00 6.26
CA GLU A 179 -18.96 23.67 6.81
C GLU A 179 -19.86 22.71 7.57
N SER A 180 -20.52 23.21 8.62
CA SER A 180 -21.41 22.40 9.45
C SER A 180 -22.61 21.90 8.65
N GLY A 181 -22.90 20.61 8.76
CA GLY A 181 -24.09 19.98 8.20
C GLY A 181 -24.11 19.87 6.67
N HIS A 182 -22.99 20.14 5.99
CA HIS A 182 -22.88 20.04 4.54
C HIS A 182 -21.58 19.36 4.12
N ALA A 183 -21.67 18.55 3.06
CA ALA A 183 -20.53 17.99 2.37
C ALA A 183 -19.77 19.07 1.60
N THR A 184 -18.47 19.23 1.88
CA THR A 184 -17.61 20.12 1.09
C THR A 184 -17.12 19.39 -0.16
N ASN A 185 -17.49 19.89 -1.34
CA ASN A 185 -17.07 19.32 -2.62
C ASN A 185 -15.70 19.84 -3.05
N VAL A 186 -14.78 18.94 -3.39
CA VAL A 186 -13.44 19.30 -3.88
C VAL A 186 -13.03 18.51 -5.11
N HIS A 187 -12.32 19.16 -6.02
CA HIS A 187 -11.67 18.50 -7.15
C HIS A 187 -10.17 18.78 -7.05
N VAL A 188 -9.39 17.71 -6.94
CA VAL A 188 -7.93 17.77 -6.80
C VAL A 188 -7.28 17.11 -8.01
N ALA A 189 -6.41 17.85 -8.70
CA ALA A 189 -5.65 17.33 -9.83
C ALA A 189 -4.21 16.99 -9.39
N LEU A 190 -3.85 15.72 -9.29
CA LEU A 190 -2.49 15.34 -8.92
C LEU A 190 -1.56 15.45 -10.12
N THR A 191 -0.39 16.06 -9.90
CA THR A 191 0.70 16.00 -10.86
C THR A 191 1.45 14.70 -10.63
N VAL A 192 1.71 13.94 -11.69
CA VAL A 192 2.64 12.83 -11.65
C VAL A 192 3.92 13.34 -10.98
N ASP A 193 4.33 12.71 -9.89
CA ASP A 193 5.73 12.78 -9.53
C ASP A 193 6.35 11.91 -10.60
N ALA A 194 6.92 12.56 -11.62
CA ALA A 194 8.00 11.89 -12.29
C ALA A 194 8.87 11.42 -11.14
N ILE A 195 8.91 10.11 -10.93
CA ILE A 195 10.05 9.53 -10.26
C ILE A 195 11.16 9.96 -11.22
N GLU A 196 11.73 11.15 -10.98
CA GLU A 196 13.16 11.28 -11.03
C GLU A 196 13.57 10.13 -10.14
N LEU A 197 13.81 9.00 -10.81
CA LEU A 197 14.89 8.19 -10.38
C LEU A 197 15.96 9.26 -10.22
N ASP A 198 16.40 9.50 -8.99
CA ASP A 198 17.80 9.85 -8.81
C ASP A 198 18.48 9.03 -9.89
N PRO A 199 19.18 9.67 -10.86
CA PRO A 199 19.86 8.88 -11.86
C PRO A 199 20.47 7.74 -11.08
N ILE A 200 20.42 6.51 -11.61
CA ILE A 200 21.38 5.56 -11.10
C ILE A 200 22.69 6.29 -11.39
N GLU A 201 23.22 6.99 -10.39
CA GLU A 201 24.58 6.88 -10.02
C GLU A 201 24.70 5.38 -9.81
N VAL A 202 24.91 4.72 -10.95
CA VAL A 202 26.08 3.91 -11.05
C VAL A 202 27.14 5.00 -10.84
N THR A 203 27.41 5.35 -9.57
CA THR A 203 28.70 5.02 -9.05
C THR A 203 28.87 3.58 -9.50
N VAL A 204 29.38 3.47 -10.72
CA VAL A 204 30.41 2.52 -10.96
C VAL A 204 31.40 3.01 -9.90
N ASP A 205 31.28 2.48 -8.68
CA ASP A 205 32.47 2.05 -7.98
C ASP A 205 33.15 1.30 -9.10
N ARG A 206 34.09 1.98 -9.76
CA ARG A 206 34.84 1.42 -10.87
C ARG A 206 35.71 0.39 -10.20
N ARG A 207 35.06 -0.69 -9.74
CA ARG A 207 35.67 -1.87 -9.17
C ARG A 207 36.71 -2.22 -10.20
N ASP A 208 37.96 -2.07 -9.80
CA ASP A 208 39.05 -2.20 -10.75
C ASP A 208 38.92 -3.61 -11.33
N ARG A 209 38.85 -3.71 -12.66
CA ARG A 209 38.58 -4.98 -13.33
C ARG A 209 39.63 -6.03 -12.97
N ASN A 210 40.86 -5.60 -12.69
CA ASN A 210 41.92 -6.50 -12.24
C ASN A 210 41.63 -7.01 -10.83
N LEU A 211 41.22 -6.14 -9.90
CA LEU A 211 40.81 -6.52 -8.54
C LEU A 211 39.64 -7.51 -8.55
N GLU A 212 38.62 -7.25 -9.36
CA GLU A 212 37.47 -8.15 -9.53
C GLU A 212 37.92 -9.53 -10.05
N SER A 213 38.72 -9.55 -11.13
CA SER A 213 39.21 -10.81 -11.72
C SER A 213 40.16 -11.58 -10.79
N ALA A 214 40.87 -10.88 -9.90
CA ALA A 214 41.74 -11.47 -8.90
C ALA A 214 40.96 -11.99 -7.66
N GLY A 215 39.65 -11.74 -7.59
CA GLY A 215 38.80 -12.09 -6.45
C GLY A 215 39.07 -11.24 -5.20
N PHE A 216 39.62 -10.03 -5.36
CA PHE A 216 39.92 -9.10 -4.26
C PHE A 216 38.65 -8.76 -3.46
N TYR A 217 37.59 -8.31 -4.14
CA TYR A 217 36.35 -7.87 -3.50
C TYR A 217 35.64 -9.01 -2.77
N GLN A 218 35.67 -10.23 -3.32
CA GLN A 218 35.14 -11.40 -2.63
C GLN A 218 35.85 -11.66 -1.30
N ARG A 219 37.20 -11.59 -1.28
CA ARG A 219 37.98 -11.82 -0.05
C ARG A 219 37.84 -10.67 0.94
N GLN A 220 37.64 -9.45 0.46
CA GLN A 220 37.32 -8.30 1.29
C GLN A 220 35.98 -8.50 2.01
N GLU A 221 34.96 -8.98 1.30
CA GLU A 221 33.64 -9.31 1.85
C GLU A 221 33.70 -10.48 2.85
N ASP A 222 34.56 -11.48 2.61
CA ASP A 222 34.81 -12.59 3.55
C ASP A 222 35.41 -12.12 4.89
N GLY A 223 35.93 -10.89 4.97
CA GLY A 223 36.31 -10.20 6.20
C GLY A 223 37.64 -10.64 6.82
N PHE A 224 38.42 -11.46 6.13
CA PHE A 224 39.73 -11.90 6.60
C PHE A 224 40.86 -11.04 6.02
N GLY A 225 41.60 -10.34 6.88
CA GLY A 225 42.72 -9.49 6.48
C GLY A 225 42.39 -8.00 6.48
N HIS A 226 43.24 -7.21 5.85
CA HIS A 226 43.07 -5.78 5.67
C HIS A 226 43.17 -5.46 4.18
N PHE A 227 42.23 -4.67 3.67
CA PHE A 227 42.07 -4.38 2.25
C PHE A 227 42.03 -2.88 2.06
N VAL A 228 42.72 -2.42 1.03
CA VAL A 228 42.62 -1.04 0.54
C VAL A 228 42.55 -1.10 -0.98
N ASP A 229 41.69 -0.29 -1.56
CA ASP A 229 41.57 -0.18 -3.01
C ASP A 229 42.25 1.08 -3.54
N ARG A 230 41.98 1.41 -4.80
CA ARG A 230 42.61 2.54 -5.47
C ARG A 230 42.21 3.86 -4.83
N ASP A 231 40.95 3.99 -4.45
CA ASP A 231 40.40 5.23 -3.93
C ASP A 231 40.99 5.51 -2.53
N ASP A 232 41.18 4.47 -1.72
CA ASP A 232 41.93 4.57 -0.45
C ASP A 232 43.36 5.07 -0.66
N ILE A 233 44.08 4.47 -1.61
CA ILE A 233 45.48 4.82 -1.92
C ILE A 233 45.57 6.26 -2.46
N ASP A 234 44.66 6.66 -3.35
CA ASP A 234 44.56 8.02 -3.89
C ASP A 234 44.31 9.05 -2.78
N ASN A 235 43.37 8.75 -1.87
CA ASN A 235 43.06 9.61 -0.73
C ASN A 235 44.25 9.79 0.22
N TRP A 236 45.13 8.80 0.30
CA TRP A 236 46.33 8.87 1.13
C TRP A 236 47.45 9.70 0.50
N ASN A 237 47.42 9.87 -0.83
CA ASN A 237 48.42 10.55 -1.66
C ASN A 237 49.88 10.22 -1.26
N PRO A 238 50.26 8.94 -1.23
CA PRO A 238 51.60 8.52 -0.82
C PRO A 238 52.64 8.84 -1.90
N VAL A 239 53.83 9.28 -1.48
CA VAL A 239 54.98 9.46 -2.39
C VAL A 239 55.58 8.10 -2.75
N ASP A 240 55.77 7.24 -1.75
CA ASP A 240 56.29 5.88 -1.92
C ASP A 240 55.26 4.83 -1.48
N LEU A 241 55.38 3.60 -1.98
CA LEU A 241 54.39 2.57 -1.66
C LEU A 241 54.46 2.21 -0.17
N THR A 242 55.66 2.16 0.40
CA THR A 242 55.82 1.93 1.83
C THR A 242 55.18 2.98 2.73
N ASP A 243 54.99 4.23 2.26
CA ASP A 243 54.25 5.29 2.97
C ASP A 243 52.74 5.05 2.97
N ALA A 244 52.23 4.32 1.98
CA ALA A 244 50.87 3.80 1.99
C ALA A 244 50.77 2.61 2.95
N LEU A 245 51.71 1.66 2.84
CA LEU A 245 51.67 0.41 3.59
C LEU A 245 51.82 0.60 5.09
N ILE A 246 52.54 1.62 5.56
CA ILE A 246 52.69 1.90 7.00
C ILE A 246 51.36 2.20 7.70
N ARG A 247 50.33 2.60 6.94
CA ARG A 247 48.99 2.90 7.48
C ARG A 247 48.21 1.64 7.86
N PHE A 248 48.63 0.48 7.40
CA PHE A 248 47.99 -0.78 7.76
C PHE A 248 48.25 -1.15 9.24
N PRO A 249 47.24 -1.67 9.96
CA PRO A 249 47.38 -2.04 11.35
C PRO A 249 48.51 -3.06 11.59
N GLY A 250 49.55 -2.65 12.33
CA GLY A 250 50.67 -3.51 12.71
C GLY A 250 51.73 -3.71 11.64
N VAL A 251 51.77 -2.85 10.62
CA VAL A 251 52.92 -2.69 9.73
C VAL A 251 53.98 -1.80 10.37
N SER A 252 55.24 -2.16 10.21
CA SER A 252 56.42 -1.32 10.47
C SER A 252 57.26 -1.20 9.21
N ILE A 253 57.78 0.00 8.95
CA ILE A 253 58.74 0.26 7.88
C ILE A 253 60.08 0.57 8.55
N VAL A 254 61.10 -0.22 8.23
CA VAL A 254 62.42 -0.15 8.88
C VAL A 254 63.48 0.18 7.84
N PRO A 255 64.33 1.22 8.03
CA PRO A 255 65.41 1.54 7.11
C PRO A 255 66.40 0.38 6.94
N ASP A 256 66.95 0.23 5.74
CA ASP A 256 68.05 -0.70 5.48
C ASP A 256 69.34 -0.22 6.15
N ALA A 257 70.04 -1.12 6.83
CA ALA A 257 71.23 -0.79 7.60
C ALA A 257 72.42 -0.32 6.74
N ARG A 258 72.47 -0.73 5.46
CA ARG A 258 73.53 -0.37 4.51
C ARG A 258 73.14 0.82 3.63
N SER A 259 71.84 1.04 3.42
CA SER A 259 71.31 2.15 2.63
C SER A 259 70.06 2.74 3.31
N PRO A 260 70.21 3.73 4.21
CA PRO A 260 69.08 4.26 5.00
C PRO A 260 67.93 4.87 4.19
N MET A 261 68.17 5.21 2.92
CA MET A 261 67.13 5.68 1.98
C MET A 261 66.19 4.54 1.56
N ASN A 262 66.67 3.30 1.63
CA ASN A 262 65.89 2.13 1.28
C ASN A 262 65.20 1.57 2.53
N ARG A 263 63.99 1.04 2.37
CA ARG A 263 63.14 0.64 3.48
C ARG A 263 62.60 -0.78 3.32
N HIS A 264 62.52 -1.49 4.44
CA HIS A 264 61.98 -2.84 4.54
C HIS A 264 60.59 -2.82 5.16
N LEU A 265 59.64 -3.47 4.48
CA LEU A 265 58.34 -3.78 5.03
C LEU A 265 58.45 -4.90 6.08
N ARG A 266 57.89 -4.66 7.26
CA ARG A 266 57.84 -5.62 8.36
C ARG A 266 56.44 -5.66 8.97
N PHE A 267 56.07 -6.81 9.52
CA PHE A 267 54.93 -6.93 10.40
C PHE A 267 55.40 -6.99 11.84
N ARG A 268 54.82 -6.13 12.67
CA ARG A 268 55.06 -6.13 14.11
C ARG A 268 54.50 -7.42 14.71
N ARG A 269 55.36 -8.20 15.37
CA ARG A 269 55.01 -9.36 16.19
C ARG A 269 55.68 -9.19 17.55
N GLY A 270 54.97 -9.47 18.64
CA GLY A 270 55.31 -9.00 19.99
C GLY A 270 56.77 -9.15 20.46
N ARG A 271 57.54 -10.14 19.99
CA ARG A 271 58.97 -10.31 20.35
C ARG A 271 59.98 -9.86 19.29
N ALA A 272 59.60 -9.79 18.01
CA ALA A 272 60.47 -9.36 16.91
C ALA A 272 59.63 -9.11 15.65
N ASP A 273 59.98 -8.08 14.89
CA ASP A 273 59.40 -7.83 13.57
C ASP A 273 59.73 -8.97 12.60
N CYS A 274 58.78 -9.34 11.74
CA CYS A 274 58.97 -10.36 10.71
C CYS A 274 58.76 -9.79 9.31
N ALA A 275 59.42 -10.34 8.29
CA ALA A 275 59.18 -9.98 6.89
C ALA A 275 58.11 -10.91 6.30
N PRO A 276 56.94 -10.38 5.89
CA PRO A 276 55.97 -11.17 5.15
C PRO A 276 56.45 -11.34 3.70
N PRO A 277 56.14 -12.48 3.05
CA PRO A 277 56.23 -12.55 1.61
C PRO A 277 55.30 -11.53 0.94
N VAL A 278 55.81 -10.85 -0.09
CA VAL A 278 55.07 -9.88 -0.91
C VAL A 278 54.83 -10.47 -2.29
N TYR A 279 53.60 -10.42 -2.77
CA TYR A 279 53.21 -10.81 -4.13
C TYR A 279 52.75 -9.59 -4.92
N LEU A 280 53.10 -9.52 -6.19
CA LEU A 280 52.66 -8.51 -7.14
C LEU A 280 51.92 -9.19 -8.30
N ASP A 281 50.63 -8.90 -8.47
CA ASP A 281 49.74 -9.58 -9.42
C ASP A 281 49.85 -11.12 -9.36
N GLY A 282 49.96 -11.65 -8.13
CA GLY A 282 50.10 -13.08 -7.86
C GLY A 282 51.51 -13.66 -8.03
N VAL A 283 52.51 -12.85 -8.42
CA VAL A 283 53.92 -13.27 -8.53
C VAL A 283 54.66 -12.92 -7.25
N LEU A 284 55.32 -13.91 -6.62
CA LEU A 284 56.11 -13.71 -5.41
C LEU A 284 57.34 -12.83 -5.69
N LEU A 285 57.45 -11.68 -5.01
CA LEU A 285 58.61 -10.78 -5.06
C LEU A 285 59.70 -11.09 -4.02
N THR A 286 59.41 -11.99 -3.07
CA THR A 286 60.31 -12.24 -1.94
C THR A 286 61.53 -13.03 -2.39
N GLY A 287 62.73 -12.49 -2.13
CA GLY A 287 63.99 -13.14 -2.47
C GLY A 287 64.77 -12.47 -3.62
N LEU A 288 64.31 -11.35 -4.14
CA LEU A 288 65.10 -10.53 -5.05
C LEU A 288 66.14 -9.73 -4.23
N GLU A 289 67.32 -10.33 -4.01
CA GLU A 289 68.44 -9.60 -3.40
C GLU A 289 68.70 -8.30 -4.17
N GLY A 290 68.66 -7.16 -3.46
CA GLY A 290 68.97 -5.84 -4.02
C GLY A 290 67.78 -5.05 -4.56
N PHE A 291 66.54 -5.52 -4.41
CA PHE A 291 65.36 -4.75 -4.82
C PHE A 291 64.48 -4.36 -3.63
N TYR A 292 64.11 -3.08 -3.57
CA TYR A 292 63.17 -2.56 -2.58
C TYR A 292 61.79 -2.38 -3.21
N LEU A 293 60.75 -2.45 -2.39
CA LEU A 293 59.38 -2.39 -2.88
C LEU A 293 59.09 -1.09 -3.63
N ASP A 294 59.64 0.02 -3.13
CA ASP A 294 59.49 1.36 -3.70
C ASP A 294 60.21 1.49 -5.07
N ASP A 295 61.21 0.66 -5.36
CA ASP A 295 61.91 0.65 -6.66
C ASP A 295 61.12 -0.12 -7.74
N ILE A 296 60.31 -1.09 -7.32
CA ILE A 296 59.58 -1.98 -8.23
C ILE A 296 58.17 -1.45 -8.49
N VAL A 297 57.50 -0.95 -7.46
CA VAL A 297 56.06 -0.64 -7.53
C VAL A 297 55.82 0.83 -7.21
N ASN A 298 55.38 1.56 -8.23
CA ASN A 298 54.93 2.94 -8.06
C ASN A 298 53.51 2.95 -7.45
N PRO A 299 53.22 3.75 -6.40
CA PRO A 299 51.89 3.83 -5.81
C PRO A 299 50.77 4.12 -6.79
N MET A 300 51.01 4.94 -7.83
CA MET A 300 50.02 5.32 -8.86
C MET A 300 49.61 4.16 -9.76
N SER A 301 50.43 3.11 -9.80
CA SER A 301 50.16 1.88 -10.56
C SER A 301 49.41 0.83 -9.77
N VAL A 302 49.23 1.00 -8.46
CA VAL A 302 48.56 0.03 -7.59
C VAL A 302 47.04 0.22 -7.67
N ALA A 303 46.33 -0.86 -7.97
CA ALA A 303 44.88 -0.93 -7.94
C ALA A 303 44.37 -1.24 -6.52
N GLY A 304 45.07 -2.08 -5.77
CA GLY A 304 44.70 -2.41 -4.39
C GLY A 304 45.76 -3.27 -3.68
N VAL A 305 45.65 -3.33 -2.36
CA VAL A 305 46.55 -4.12 -1.50
C VAL A 305 45.73 -4.93 -0.49
N GLU A 306 46.09 -6.21 -0.36
CA GLU A 306 45.56 -7.11 0.66
C GLU A 306 46.67 -7.49 1.65
N MET A 307 46.38 -7.42 2.94
CA MET A 307 47.32 -7.81 4.00
C MET A 307 46.70 -8.81 4.97
N TYR A 308 47.37 -9.94 5.10
CA TYR A 308 46.98 -11.00 6.02
C TYR A 308 48.03 -11.14 7.12
N ARG A 309 47.63 -10.89 8.38
CA ARG A 309 48.54 -10.94 9.53
C ARG A 309 48.57 -12.33 10.15
N GLY A 310 49.28 -13.23 9.50
CA GLY A 310 49.40 -14.64 9.90
C GLY A 310 48.56 -15.53 9.01
N VAL A 311 48.52 -16.82 9.33
CA VAL A 311 48.00 -17.85 8.41
C VAL A 311 46.48 -17.86 8.24
N ALA A 312 45.74 -17.23 9.16
CA ALA A 312 44.28 -17.22 9.11
C ALA A 312 43.79 -16.38 7.92
N GLY A 313 42.92 -16.99 7.10
CA GLY A 313 42.29 -16.33 5.96
C GLY A 313 43.20 -16.08 4.75
N ILE A 314 44.48 -16.48 4.80
CA ILE A 314 45.35 -16.43 3.63
C ILE A 314 44.74 -17.29 2.52
N PRO A 315 44.56 -16.76 1.29
CA PRO A 315 44.10 -17.56 0.17
C PRO A 315 45.06 -18.72 -0.10
N VAL A 316 44.52 -19.92 -0.35
CA VAL A 316 45.31 -21.16 -0.44
C VAL A 316 46.49 -21.05 -1.41
N GLN A 317 46.31 -20.36 -2.53
CA GLN A 317 47.35 -20.13 -3.54
C GLN A 317 48.54 -19.28 -3.06
N TYR A 318 48.36 -18.50 -1.99
CA TYR A 318 49.40 -17.69 -1.36
C TYR A 318 49.85 -18.24 -0.01
N SER A 319 49.30 -19.40 0.39
CA SER A 319 49.70 -20.12 1.59
C SER A 319 50.89 -21.04 1.27
N GLY A 320 51.94 -21.02 2.08
CA GLY A 320 53.16 -21.77 1.79
C GLY A 320 54.26 -21.61 2.83
N ARG A 321 55.48 -22.04 2.50
CA ARG A 321 56.63 -21.86 3.39
C ARG A 321 56.94 -20.35 3.53
N GLY A 322 57.10 -19.88 4.76
CA GLY A 322 57.41 -18.48 5.06
C GLY A 322 56.20 -17.58 5.33
N THR A 323 54.97 -18.05 5.14
CA THR A 323 53.74 -17.26 5.36
C THR A 323 53.30 -17.22 6.82
N ALA A 324 54.05 -17.82 7.74
CA ALA A 324 53.80 -17.72 9.18
C ALA A 324 53.79 -16.27 9.68
N CYS A 325 54.59 -15.40 9.03
CA CYS A 325 54.56 -13.96 9.30
C CYS A 325 53.25 -13.30 8.84
N GLY A 326 52.61 -13.86 7.80
CA GLY A 326 51.53 -13.25 7.05
C GLY A 326 51.89 -13.18 5.56
N VAL A 327 51.16 -12.38 4.80
CA VAL A 327 51.39 -12.15 3.37
C VAL A 327 50.84 -10.78 2.98
N VAL A 328 51.49 -10.15 2.01
CA VAL A 328 51.05 -8.92 1.36
C VAL A 328 50.82 -9.21 -0.11
N LEU A 329 49.63 -8.92 -0.61
CA LEU A 329 49.28 -9.05 -2.02
C LEU A 329 49.06 -7.65 -2.58
N ILE A 330 49.75 -7.31 -3.66
CA ILE A 330 49.66 -6.03 -4.34
C ILE A 330 49.14 -6.31 -5.74
N TRP A 331 48.11 -5.59 -6.14
CA TRP A 331 47.49 -5.71 -7.45
C TRP A 331 47.75 -4.43 -8.24
N LEU A 332 48.24 -4.56 -9.47
CA LEU A 332 48.45 -3.43 -10.34
C LEU A 332 47.17 -3.07 -11.10
N ARG A 333 47.07 -1.82 -11.51
CA ARG A 333 46.05 -1.37 -12.44
C ARG A 333 46.32 -1.98 -13.81
N ARG A 334 45.29 -2.49 -14.47
CA ARG A 334 45.36 -2.79 -15.91
C ARG A 334 44.76 -1.61 -16.67
N GLY A 335 45.55 -1.00 -17.54
CA GLY A 335 45.08 0.09 -18.40
C GLY A 335 43.87 -0.37 -19.22
N GLY A 336 42.79 0.41 -19.16
CA GLY A 336 41.66 0.34 -20.08
C GLY A 336 41.84 1.34 -21.21
#